data_AF-A0A0A8LBU7-F1
#
_entry.id   AF-A0A0A8LBU7-F1
#
_cell.length_a   1.000
_cell.length_b   1.000
_cell.length_c   1.000
_cell.angle_alpha   90.00
_cell.angle_beta   90.00
_cell.angle_gamma   90.00
#
_symmetry.space_group_name_H-M   'P 1'
#
loop_
_entity.id
_entity.type
_entity.pdbx_description
1 polymer ?
#
loop_
_entity_poly.entity_id
_entity_poly.type
_entity_poly.pdbx_seq_one_letter_code
_entity_poly.pdbx_strand_id
1 'polypeptide(L)'
;MFAAIASGNPLQLSTEVPNSNGLQHTIVLSSTKPKSYSHITLFLLPNVTFPQEFLATVYFKLNPAEDFKLFGYLGNEKPSAIFKVKLPQPNASKNGPANPVDGLGEIDMEDDTMNDDLNGVNETHNISQLIIGISIEPRGEAFAKLEQWKAEQAALSANTGPGALVLSKNSVQILTAGALAKQYPVVTQELAAKIVQHAYNYLTGFVDLQGNVSIKRFDTWWEKFRVRLQNDATFLDEITKD
;
A
#
# COMPACT_ATOMS: atom_id res chain seq x y z
N MET A 1 9.15 2.66 23.91
CA MET A 1 8.04 1.74 24.26
C MET A 1 7.41 1.11 23.03
N PHE A 2 7.17 1.91 21.99
CA PHE A 2 6.61 1.46 20.72
C PHE A 2 7.67 1.55 19.63
N ALA A 3 7.45 0.84 18.53
CA ALA A 3 8.25 0.99 17.33
C ALA A 3 7.38 0.84 16.08
N ALA A 4 7.74 1.57 15.03
CA ALA A 4 7.07 1.51 13.75
C ALA A 4 8.04 1.18 12.61
N ILE A 5 7.55 0.44 11.63
CA ILE A 5 8.25 0.14 10.39
C ILE A 5 7.36 0.58 9.24
N ALA A 6 7.86 1.49 8.41
CA ALA A 6 7.28 1.72 7.10
C ALA A 6 7.90 0.74 6.10
N SER A 7 7.09 0.30 5.13
CA SER A 7 7.53 -0.63 4.09
C SER A 7 8.78 -0.11 3.38
N GLY A 8 9.87 -0.90 3.41
CA GLY A 8 11.14 -0.54 2.78
C GLY A 8 11.99 0.50 3.54
N ASN A 9 11.65 0.81 4.80
CA ASN A 9 12.40 1.72 5.66
C ASN A 9 12.93 0.98 6.90
N PRO A 10 14.00 1.48 7.54
CA PRO A 10 14.46 0.93 8.80
C PRO A 10 13.42 1.11 9.92
N LEU A 11 13.57 0.30 10.97
CA LEU A 11 12.77 0.40 12.19
C LEU A 11 12.99 1.76 12.86
N GLN A 12 11.90 2.44 13.21
CA GLN A 12 11.93 3.67 13.98
C GLN A 12 11.34 3.45 15.37
N LEU A 13 12.08 3.88 16.40
CA LEU A 13 11.65 3.81 17.79
C LEU A 13 10.84 5.05 18.20
N SER A 14 9.89 4.87 19.10
CA SER A 14 9.11 5.95 19.71
C SER A 14 9.96 6.82 20.64
N THR A 15 9.86 8.13 20.51
CA THR A 15 10.36 9.09 21.49
C THR A 15 9.23 9.58 22.38
N GLU A 16 9.50 9.80 23.66
CA GLU A 16 8.52 10.38 24.58
C GLU A 16 8.35 11.88 24.32
N VAL A 17 7.11 12.34 24.37
CA VAL A 17 6.82 13.78 24.26
C VAL A 17 7.16 14.44 25.59
N PRO A 18 7.97 15.52 25.61
CA PRO A 18 8.29 16.25 26.82
C PRO A 18 7.02 16.74 27.53
N ASN A 19 7.00 16.67 28.86
CA ASN A 19 5.89 17.09 29.74
C ASN A 19 4.64 16.20 29.72
N SER A 20 4.67 15.04 29.05
CA SER A 20 3.51 14.14 28.98
C SER A 20 3.56 12.96 29.97
N ASN A 21 4.43 13.01 30.99
CA ASN A 21 4.60 11.95 32.01
C ASN A 21 4.81 10.54 31.43
N GLY A 22 5.40 10.43 30.23
CA GLY A 22 5.56 9.15 29.52
C GLY A 22 4.27 8.56 28.94
N LEU A 23 3.15 9.28 28.98
CA LEU A 23 1.87 8.83 28.42
C LEU A 23 1.72 9.14 26.93
N GLN A 24 2.54 10.03 26.39
CA GLN A 24 2.52 10.36 24.97
C GLN A 24 3.86 10.06 24.33
N HIS A 25 3.80 9.40 23.18
CA HIS A 25 4.96 9.12 22.36
C HIS A 25 4.74 9.60 20.94
N THR A 26 5.82 9.94 20.27
CA THR A 26 5.83 10.29 18.86
C THR A 26 6.83 9.44 18.08
N ILE A 27 6.49 9.11 16.85
CA ILE A 27 7.40 8.48 15.89
C ILE A 27 7.39 9.32 14.64
N VAL A 28 8.58 9.75 14.22
CA VAL A 28 8.76 10.50 13.00
C VAL A 28 9.38 9.59 11.95
N LEU A 29 8.65 9.36 10.86
CA LEU A 29 9.14 8.63 9.71
C LEU A 29 9.56 9.64 8.65
N SER A 30 10.86 9.94 8.61
CA SER A 30 11.48 10.76 7.57
C SER A 30 12.04 9.85 6.48
N SER A 31 11.94 10.25 5.21
CA SER A 31 12.52 9.50 4.07
C SER A 31 11.75 8.26 3.58
N THR A 32 10.41 8.23 3.69
CA THR A 32 9.66 7.22 2.94
C THR A 32 9.74 7.57 1.46
N LYS A 33 10.38 6.71 0.65
CA LYS A 33 10.33 6.81 -0.82
C LYS A 33 8.88 7.10 -1.27
N PRO A 34 8.67 8.03 -2.22
CA PRO A 34 7.32 8.36 -2.69
C PRO A 34 6.68 7.12 -3.28
N LYS A 35 5.84 6.47 -2.49
CA LYS A 35 4.96 5.39 -2.92
C LYS A 35 3.53 5.89 -2.78
N SER A 36 2.68 5.56 -3.74
CA SER A 36 1.25 5.90 -3.71
C SER A 36 0.51 5.34 -2.48
N TYR A 37 1.04 4.26 -1.90
CA TYR A 37 0.61 3.70 -0.61
C TYR A 37 1.80 3.14 0.17
N SER A 38 1.74 3.28 1.50
CA SER A 38 2.71 2.66 2.41
C SER A 38 1.98 1.84 3.47
N HIS A 39 2.51 0.66 3.78
CA HIS A 39 2.08 -0.10 4.95
C HIS A 39 2.99 0.25 6.11
N ILE A 40 2.37 0.69 7.20
CA ILE A 40 3.04 1.06 8.44
C ILE A 40 2.64 0.04 9.47
N THR A 41 3.62 -0.70 9.96
CA THR A 41 3.43 -1.65 11.05
C THR A 41 3.87 -0.97 12.33
N LEU A 42 2.97 -0.86 13.30
CA LEU A 42 3.24 -0.35 14.63
C LEU A 42 3.13 -1.49 15.64
N PHE A 43 4.04 -1.57 16.59
CA PHE A 43 4.04 -2.62 17.60
C PHE A 43 4.66 -2.19 18.93
N LEU A 44 4.28 -2.87 20.00
CA LEU A 44 4.91 -2.80 21.31
C LEU A 44 6.23 -3.58 21.30
N LEU A 45 7.26 -3.03 21.94
CA LEU A 45 8.52 -3.74 22.12
C LEU A 45 8.37 -4.84 23.20
N PRO A 46 9.02 -6.01 23.02
CA PRO A 46 8.81 -7.19 23.87
C PRO A 46 9.28 -7.03 25.33
N ASN A 47 10.12 -6.03 25.62
CA ASN A 47 10.70 -5.82 26.94
C ASN A 47 9.95 -4.77 27.77
N VAL A 48 8.75 -4.35 27.36
CA VAL A 48 7.99 -3.31 28.06
C VAL A 48 6.67 -3.89 28.59
N THR A 49 6.42 -3.71 29.88
CA THR A 49 5.16 -4.09 30.51
C THR A 49 4.11 -3.01 30.25
N PHE A 50 3.13 -3.32 29.39
CA PHE A 50 1.99 -2.43 29.16
C PHE A 50 0.87 -2.74 30.17
N PRO A 51 0.45 -1.79 31.03
CA PRO A 51 -0.59 -2.05 32.00
C PRO A 51 -1.94 -2.36 31.33
N GLN A 52 -2.67 -3.35 31.84
CA GLN A 52 -3.93 -3.81 31.23
C GLN A 52 -5.09 -2.80 31.36
N GLU A 53 -4.98 -1.83 32.27
CA GLU A 53 -5.99 -0.78 32.46
C GLU A 53 -5.86 0.35 31.44
N PHE A 54 -4.76 0.38 30.70
CA PHE A 54 -4.46 1.40 29.71
C PHE A 54 -4.53 0.84 28.30
N LEU A 55 -4.69 1.74 27.34
CA LEU A 55 -4.79 1.44 25.93
C LEU A 55 -4.11 2.57 25.15
N ALA A 56 -3.31 2.22 24.15
CA ALA A 56 -2.54 3.20 23.37
C ALA A 56 -3.34 3.54 22.11
N THR A 57 -3.87 4.74 22.03
CA THR A 57 -4.54 5.27 20.83
C THR A 57 -3.51 5.81 19.85
N VAL A 58 -3.71 5.53 18.56
CA VAL A 58 -2.75 5.80 17.50
C VAL A 58 -3.31 6.86 16.56
N TYR A 59 -2.55 7.94 16.41
CA TYR A 59 -2.87 9.06 15.55
C TYR A 59 -1.82 9.20 14.45
N PHE A 60 -2.24 9.60 13.25
CA PHE A 60 -1.32 9.97 12.18
C PHE A 60 -1.54 11.41 11.75
N LYS A 61 -0.43 12.06 11.40
CA LYS A 61 -0.37 13.39 10.80
C LYS A 61 0.44 13.30 9.51
N LEU A 62 -0.26 13.29 8.38
CA LEU A 62 0.29 13.07 7.04
C LEU A 62 0.99 14.31 6.49
N ASN A 63 0.41 15.48 6.79
CA ASN A 63 0.94 16.77 6.37
C ASN A 63 1.26 17.61 7.61
N PRO A 64 2.35 18.40 7.63
CA PRO A 64 2.65 19.32 8.73
C PRO A 64 1.50 20.30 9.02
N ALA A 65 0.71 20.64 8.01
CA ALA A 65 -0.45 21.52 8.10
C ALA A 65 -1.77 20.81 8.48
N GLU A 66 -1.80 19.47 8.48
CA GLU A 66 -2.97 18.70 8.90
C GLU A 66 -2.94 18.40 10.40
N ASP A 67 -4.13 18.19 10.95
CA ASP A 67 -4.33 17.73 12.32
C ASP A 67 -4.14 16.22 12.46
N PHE A 68 -3.87 15.79 13.70
CA PHE A 68 -3.78 14.38 14.05
C PHE A 68 -5.14 13.70 13.89
N LYS A 69 -5.20 12.72 13.01
CA LYS A 69 -6.39 11.87 12.82
C LYS A 69 -6.19 10.57 13.59
N LEU A 70 -7.23 10.07 14.26
CA LEU A 70 -7.20 8.76 14.91
C LEU A 70 -7.25 7.66 13.84
N PHE A 71 -6.46 6.59 14.01
CA PHE A 71 -6.45 5.45 13.08
C PHE A 71 -6.66 4.10 13.77
N GLY A 72 -6.44 4.02 15.07
CA GLY A 72 -6.68 2.78 15.81
C GLY A 72 -6.06 2.79 17.18
N TYR A 73 -5.78 1.58 17.68
CA TYR A 73 -5.26 1.37 19.01
C TYR A 73 -4.31 0.16 19.08
N LEU A 74 -3.43 0.17 20.07
CA LEU A 74 -2.59 -0.93 20.52
C LEU A 74 -2.84 -1.17 22.02
N GLY A 75 -2.71 -2.43 22.43
CA GLY A 75 -2.88 -2.86 23.81
C GLY A 75 -2.21 -4.20 24.06
N ASN A 76 -2.36 -4.75 25.26
CA ASN A 76 -1.78 -6.06 25.57
C ASN A 76 -2.49 -7.20 24.79
N GLU A 77 -3.78 -7.03 24.52
CA GLU A 77 -4.56 -7.92 23.67
C GLU A 77 -4.20 -7.83 22.18
N LYS A 78 -3.70 -6.67 21.75
CA LYS A 78 -3.33 -6.39 20.37
C LYS A 78 -2.00 -5.62 20.36
N PRO A 79 -0.87 -6.33 20.49
CA PRO A 79 0.44 -5.70 20.63
C PRO A 79 0.98 -5.14 19.32
N SER A 80 0.35 -5.43 18.18
CA SER A 80 0.75 -4.92 16.87
C SER A 80 -0.46 -4.62 15.96
N ALA A 81 -0.26 -3.67 15.05
CA ALA A 81 -1.25 -3.30 14.03
C ALA A 81 -0.55 -2.85 12.76
N ILE A 82 -1.17 -3.17 11.61
CA ILE A 82 -0.72 -2.73 10.29
C ILE A 82 -1.73 -1.73 9.76
N PHE A 83 -1.25 -0.56 9.34
CA PHE A 83 -2.04 0.52 8.79
C PHE A 83 -1.66 0.75 7.32
N LYS A 84 -2.66 0.71 6.44
CA LYS A 84 -2.49 1.13 5.04
C LYS A 84 -2.72 2.62 4.96
N VAL A 85 -1.67 3.36 4.63
CA VAL A 85 -1.70 4.81 4.49
C VAL A 85 -1.62 5.15 3.01
N LYS A 86 -2.66 5.82 2.49
CA LYS A 86 -2.58 6.44 1.16
C LYS A 86 -1.95 7.81 1.32
N LEU A 87 -0.89 8.04 0.57
CA LEU A 87 -0.16 9.29 0.58
C LEU A 87 -0.75 10.15 -0.53
N PRO A 88 -1.09 11.42 -0.26
CA PRO A 88 -1.53 12.32 -1.33
C PRO A 88 -0.39 12.42 -2.35
N GLN A 89 -0.63 11.93 -3.57
CA GLN A 89 0.36 12.02 -4.64
C GLN A 89 0.55 13.50 -5.02
N PRO A 90 1.79 14.01 -5.05
CA PRO A 90 2.06 15.23 -5.80
C PRO A 90 1.89 14.88 -7.29
N ASN A 91 0.93 15.53 -7.96
CA ASN A 91 0.57 15.41 -9.38
C ASN A 91 -0.41 14.29 -9.78
N ALA A 92 -1.68 14.42 -9.34
CA ALA A 92 -2.78 14.09 -10.24
C ALA A 92 -3.11 15.34 -11.08
N SER A 93 -2.41 15.50 -12.21
CA SER A 93 -2.78 16.49 -13.23
C SER A 93 -4.25 16.30 -13.61
N LYS A 94 -5.06 17.35 -13.41
CA LYS A 94 -6.51 17.39 -13.68
C LYS A 94 -6.89 17.37 -15.16
N ASN A 95 -6.01 16.99 -16.09
CA ASN A 95 -6.29 17.09 -17.54
C ASN A 95 -6.01 15.78 -18.30
N GLY A 96 -6.68 14.69 -17.92
CA GLY A 96 -6.79 13.47 -18.74
C GLY A 96 -8.10 12.73 -18.39
N PRO A 97 -8.78 12.09 -19.36
CA PRO A 97 -10.07 11.47 -19.10
C PRO A 97 -9.92 10.40 -18.00
N ALA A 98 -10.76 10.52 -16.98
CA ALA A 98 -10.70 9.73 -15.76
C ALA A 98 -10.89 8.24 -16.04
N ASN A 99 -9.81 7.47 -15.97
CA ASN A 99 -9.90 6.05 -15.63
C ASN A 99 -9.90 5.92 -14.09
N PRO A 100 -10.91 5.29 -13.48
CA PRO A 100 -10.91 5.03 -12.05
C PRO A 100 -9.91 3.89 -11.77
N VAL A 101 -8.63 4.22 -11.65
CA VAL A 101 -7.58 3.27 -11.29
C VAL A 101 -7.68 2.95 -9.80
N ASP A 102 -8.43 1.88 -9.55
CA ASP A 102 -8.58 1.21 -8.27
C ASP A 102 -7.26 0.56 -7.84
N GLY A 103 -6.69 1.06 -6.75
CA GLY A 103 -6.27 0.19 -5.64
C GLY A 103 -5.07 -0.75 -5.77
N LEU A 104 -4.40 -0.88 -6.92
CA LEU A 104 -3.20 -1.70 -7.08
C LEU A 104 -2.09 -0.96 -7.82
N GLY A 105 -0.91 -0.94 -7.19
CA GLY A 105 0.21 -0.07 -7.54
C GLY A 105 0.73 -0.24 -8.95
N GLU A 106 0.96 0.90 -9.59
CA GLU A 106 1.87 1.03 -10.71
C GLU A 106 3.28 0.73 -10.18
N ILE A 107 3.86 -0.37 -10.67
CA ILE A 107 5.29 -0.65 -10.53
C ILE A 107 5.96 0.22 -11.59
N ASP A 108 6.25 1.46 -11.20
CA ASP A 108 7.15 2.33 -11.94
C ASP A 108 8.59 1.86 -11.65
N MET A 109 9.15 1.07 -12.58
CA MET A 109 10.56 0.68 -12.60
C MET A 109 11.21 1.25 -13.87
N GLU A 110 10.99 2.54 -14.10
CA GLU A 110 11.70 3.44 -15.01
C GLU A 110 11.85 4.76 -14.21
N ASP A 111 12.94 5.49 -14.17
CA ASP A 111 14.05 5.67 -15.08
C ASP A 111 15.23 6.23 -14.25
N ASP A 112 16.42 5.67 -14.45
CA ASP A 112 17.67 6.12 -13.81
C ASP A 112 18.27 7.25 -14.64
N THR A 113 17.50 8.32 -14.88
CA THR A 113 17.97 9.52 -15.58
C THR A 113 18.11 10.68 -14.61
N MET A 114 19.36 10.91 -14.21
CA MET A 114 19.80 12.17 -13.61
C MET A 114 19.62 13.29 -14.64
N ASN A 115 18.48 13.99 -14.62
CA ASN A 115 18.37 15.30 -15.25
C ASN A 115 18.39 16.38 -14.15
N ASP A 116 19.58 16.94 -13.96
CA ASP A 116 19.82 18.19 -13.25
C ASP A 116 19.28 19.32 -14.14
N ASP A 117 18.12 19.87 -13.79
CA ASP A 117 17.71 21.15 -14.36
C ASP A 117 17.09 22.06 -13.30
N LEU A 118 17.77 23.18 -13.11
CA LEU A 118 17.46 24.27 -12.20
C LEU A 118 16.19 25.02 -12.65
N ASN A 119 15.46 25.52 -11.65
CA ASN A 119 14.42 26.55 -11.74
C ASN A 119 13.00 26.10 -12.11
N GLY A 120 12.24 25.74 -11.07
CA GLY A 120 10.79 25.79 -11.08
C GLY A 120 10.27 25.42 -9.70
N VAL A 121 9.66 26.38 -9.00
CA VAL A 121 9.02 26.19 -7.68
C VAL A 121 7.83 25.25 -7.84
N ASN A 122 8.13 23.94 -7.84
CA ASN A 122 7.14 22.89 -7.66
C ASN A 122 7.16 22.56 -6.18
N GLU A 123 6.08 22.89 -5.48
CA GLU A 123 5.81 22.31 -4.16
C GLU A 123 5.64 20.80 -4.35
N THR A 124 6.77 20.10 -4.36
CA THR A 124 6.80 18.67 -4.25
C THR A 124 6.30 18.36 -2.83
N HIS A 125 5.02 18.00 -2.72
CA HIS A 125 4.54 17.30 -1.53
C HIS A 125 5.08 15.86 -1.55
N ASN A 126 6.40 15.72 -1.53
CA ASN A 126 7.02 14.63 -0.78
C ASN A 126 6.46 14.78 0.62
N ILE A 127 5.68 13.80 1.07
CA ILE A 127 5.51 13.57 2.50
C ILE A 127 6.91 13.27 3.05
N SER A 128 7.68 14.32 3.28
CA SER A 128 9.07 14.22 3.73
C SER A 128 9.11 13.65 5.14
N GLN A 129 7.97 13.70 5.83
CA GLN A 129 7.83 13.39 7.22
C GLN A 129 6.37 13.00 7.53
N LEU A 130 6.16 11.73 7.88
CA LEU A 130 4.92 11.27 8.52
C LEU A 130 5.13 11.23 10.02
N ILE A 131 4.22 11.84 10.78
CA ILE A 131 4.27 11.86 12.24
C ILE A 131 3.18 10.95 12.80
N ILE A 132 3.60 9.99 13.61
CA ILE A 132 2.72 9.08 14.34
C ILE A 132 2.67 9.55 15.79
N GLY A 133 1.50 9.94 16.28
CA GLY A 133 1.24 10.23 17.68
C GLY A 133 0.66 9.00 18.37
N ILE A 134 1.14 8.69 19.57
CA ILE A 134 0.65 7.58 20.39
C ILE A 134 0.29 8.17 21.75
N SER A 135 -0.98 8.03 22.17
CA SER A 135 -1.47 8.49 23.47
C SER A 135 -1.93 7.30 24.30
N ILE A 136 -1.32 7.10 25.47
CA ILE A 136 -1.66 6.06 26.43
C ILE A 136 -2.76 6.63 27.34
N GLU A 137 -3.94 6.05 27.25
CA GLU A 137 -5.14 6.52 27.94
C GLU A 137 -5.82 5.37 28.70
N PRO A 138 -6.61 5.66 29.74
CA PRO A 138 -7.42 4.63 30.39
C PRO A 138 -8.33 3.93 29.39
N ARG A 139 -8.45 2.60 29.50
CA ARG A 139 -9.19 1.75 28.57
C ARG A 139 -10.61 2.24 28.31
N GLY A 140 -11.31 2.73 29.35
CA GLY A 140 -12.68 3.24 29.22
C GLY A 140 -12.80 4.45 28.27
N GLU A 141 -11.90 5.43 28.40
CA GLU A 141 -11.89 6.63 27.57
C GLU A 141 -11.43 6.33 26.14
N ALA A 142 -10.40 5.49 26.00
CA ALA A 142 -9.85 5.10 24.71
C ALA A 142 -10.89 4.35 23.85
N PHE A 143 -11.69 3.45 24.43
CA PHE A 143 -12.77 2.77 23.72
C PHE A 143 -13.88 3.72 23.29
N ALA A 144 -14.26 4.68 24.14
CA ALA A 144 -15.26 5.68 23.79
C ALA A 144 -14.82 6.50 22.56
N LYS A 145 -13.55 6.94 22.50
CA LYS A 145 -12.97 7.63 21.34
C LYS A 145 -12.98 6.76 20.08
N LEU A 146 -12.66 5.48 20.22
CA LEU A 146 -12.63 4.54 19.10
C LEU A 146 -14.03 4.28 18.54
N GLU A 147 -15.04 4.16 19.40
CA GLU A 147 -16.44 3.97 19.00
C GLU A 147 -16.98 5.20 18.26
N GLN A 148 -16.70 6.40 18.77
CA GLN A 148 -17.06 7.66 18.12
C GLN A 148 -16.41 7.78 16.73
N TRP A 149 -15.11 7.53 16.63
CA TRP A 149 -14.39 7.56 15.35
C TRP A 149 -14.93 6.53 14.35
N LYS A 150 -15.28 5.33 14.83
CA LYS A 150 -15.88 4.30 13.99
C LYS A 150 -17.28 4.71 13.50
N ALA A 151 -18.08 5.36 14.35
CA ALA A 151 -19.38 5.90 13.97
C ALA A 151 -19.24 7.06 12.96
N GLU A 152 -18.26 7.95 13.15
CA GLU A 152 -17.95 9.04 12.21
C GLU A 152 -17.50 8.50 10.84
N GLN A 153 -16.64 7.48 10.80
CA GLN A 153 -16.29 6.80 9.55
C GLN A 153 -17.50 6.15 8.87
N ALA A 154 -18.39 5.52 9.64
CA ALA A 154 -19.60 4.92 9.09
C ALA A 154 -20.53 5.99 8.49
N ALA A 155 -20.64 7.16 9.12
CA ALA A 155 -21.41 8.29 8.61
C ALA A 155 -20.77 8.92 7.35
N LEU A 156 -19.45 9.04 7.30
CA LEU A 156 -18.70 9.50 6.11
C LEU A 156 -18.83 8.55 4.91
N SER A 157 -19.02 7.25 5.16
CA SER A 157 -19.20 6.22 4.12
C SER A 157 -20.61 6.19 3.53
N ALA A 158 -21.59 6.86 4.14
CA ALA A 158 -22.98 6.89 3.65
C ALA A 158 -23.24 7.95 2.58
N ASN A 159 -22.37 8.97 2.46
CA ASN A 159 -22.61 10.15 1.61
C ASN A 159 -21.63 10.33 0.44
N THR A 160 -20.76 9.35 0.14
CA THR A 160 -19.81 9.45 -0.96
C THR A 160 -19.91 8.24 -1.89
N GLY A 161 -20.06 8.51 -3.20
CA GLY A 161 -20.00 7.52 -4.26
C GLY A 161 -18.64 6.78 -4.31
N PRO A 162 -18.43 5.87 -5.29
CA PRO A 162 -17.47 4.76 -5.25
C PRO A 162 -16.00 5.20 -5.30
N GLY A 163 -15.50 5.81 -4.23
CA GLY A 163 -14.13 6.32 -4.13
C GLY A 163 -13.65 6.58 -2.69
N ALA A 164 -14.38 6.12 -1.67
CA ALA A 164 -13.98 6.28 -0.27
C ALA A 164 -13.07 5.12 0.20
N LEU A 165 -12.07 5.48 1.00
CA LEU A 165 -11.00 4.65 1.53
C LEU A 165 -11.53 3.55 2.46
N VAL A 166 -11.89 2.42 1.88
CA VAL A 166 -12.24 1.21 2.63
C VAL A 166 -10.98 0.65 3.29
N LEU A 167 -10.98 0.46 4.61
CA LEU A 167 -10.21 -0.64 5.20
C LEU A 167 -10.75 -1.90 4.51
N SER A 168 -10.06 -2.40 3.49
CA SER A 168 -10.46 -3.63 2.80
C SER A 168 -10.47 -4.76 3.83
N LYS A 169 -11.64 -4.97 4.43
CA LYS A 169 -12.00 -6.19 5.15
C LYS A 169 -12.36 -7.31 4.17
N ASN A 170 -12.32 -7.03 2.87
CA ASN A 170 -12.22 -8.06 1.86
C ASN A 170 -10.76 -8.48 1.73
N SER A 171 -10.24 -9.14 2.75
CA SER A 171 -9.39 -10.29 2.47
C SER A 171 -10.30 -11.37 1.88
N VAL A 172 -10.81 -11.15 0.66
CA VAL A 172 -11.19 -12.28 -0.19
C VAL A 172 -9.89 -13.06 -0.28
N GLN A 173 -9.86 -14.24 0.31
CA GLN A 173 -8.70 -15.10 0.18
C GLN A 173 -8.62 -15.44 -1.31
N ILE A 174 -7.79 -14.70 -2.03
CA ILE A 174 -7.45 -15.01 -3.41
C ILE A 174 -6.53 -16.22 -3.32
N LEU A 175 -7.14 -17.40 -3.34
CA LEU A 175 -6.45 -18.68 -3.20
C LEU A 175 -5.95 -19.21 -4.54
N THR A 176 -6.43 -18.64 -5.65
CA THR A 176 -6.16 -19.12 -7.00
C THR A 176 -5.83 -17.98 -7.97
N ALA A 177 -5.03 -18.27 -8.99
CA ALA A 177 -4.57 -17.29 -9.98
C ALA A 177 -5.73 -16.76 -10.86
N GLY A 178 -6.71 -17.60 -11.15
CA GLY A 178 -7.93 -17.26 -11.88
C GLY A 178 -8.87 -16.36 -11.07
N ALA A 179 -8.94 -16.54 -9.75
CA ALA A 179 -9.67 -15.63 -8.87
C ALA A 179 -9.02 -14.23 -8.84
N LEU A 180 -7.67 -14.18 -8.85
CA LEU A 180 -6.93 -12.91 -8.95
C LEU A 180 -7.20 -12.21 -10.29
N ALA A 181 -7.15 -12.98 -11.38
CA ALA A 181 -7.30 -12.45 -12.73
C ALA A 181 -8.72 -11.95 -13.02
N LYS A 182 -9.75 -12.56 -12.42
CA LYS A 182 -11.13 -12.03 -12.46
C LYS A 182 -11.29 -10.73 -11.67
N GLN A 183 -10.63 -10.63 -10.52
CA GLN A 183 -10.71 -9.45 -9.67
C GLN A 183 -9.97 -8.26 -10.28
N TYR A 184 -8.85 -8.52 -10.97
CA TYR A 184 -7.98 -7.49 -11.54
C TYR A 184 -7.60 -7.82 -13.00
N PRO A 185 -8.56 -7.73 -13.94
CA PRO A 185 -8.36 -8.17 -15.32
C PRO A 185 -7.33 -7.32 -16.08
N VAL A 186 -7.33 -6.00 -15.89
CA VAL A 186 -6.41 -5.07 -16.57
C VAL A 186 -4.98 -5.28 -16.11
N VAL A 187 -4.74 -5.29 -14.79
CA VAL A 187 -3.42 -5.49 -14.19
C VAL A 187 -2.83 -6.84 -14.57
N THR A 188 -3.65 -7.89 -14.61
CA THR A 188 -3.21 -9.23 -15.01
C THR A 188 -2.78 -9.28 -16.47
N GLN A 189 -3.47 -8.55 -17.36
CA GLN A 189 -3.09 -8.46 -18.78
C GLN A 189 -1.76 -7.71 -18.96
N GLU A 190 -1.56 -6.60 -18.25
CA GLU A 190 -0.31 -5.84 -18.29
C GLU A 190 0.87 -6.65 -17.77
N LEU A 191 0.69 -7.35 -16.65
CA LEU A 191 1.72 -8.23 -16.09
C LEU A 191 2.05 -9.37 -17.06
N ALA A 192 1.05 -10.02 -17.64
CA ALA A 192 1.25 -11.07 -18.64
C ALA A 192 2.02 -10.55 -19.86
N ALA A 193 1.68 -9.35 -20.36
CA ALA A 193 2.38 -8.72 -21.48
C ALA A 193 3.86 -8.45 -21.16
N LYS A 194 4.16 -7.94 -19.95
CA LYS A 194 5.54 -7.73 -19.49
C LYS A 194 6.31 -9.05 -19.38
N ILE A 195 5.71 -10.08 -18.79
CA ILE A 195 6.34 -11.42 -18.67
C ILE A 195 6.67 -11.98 -20.06
N VAL A 196 5.73 -11.88 -21.01
CA VAL A 196 5.95 -12.37 -22.38
C VAL A 196 7.00 -11.54 -23.11
N GLN A 197 7.09 -10.23 -22.89
CA GLN A 197 8.17 -9.41 -23.44
C GLN A 197 9.55 -9.87 -22.93
N HIS A 198 9.69 -10.15 -21.63
CA HIS A 198 10.93 -10.68 -21.07
C HIS A 198 11.25 -12.07 -21.62
N ALA A 199 10.25 -12.95 -21.74
CA ALA A 199 10.42 -14.27 -22.33
C ALA A 199 10.83 -14.19 -23.80
N TYR A 200 10.25 -13.27 -24.57
CA TYR A 200 10.63 -13.01 -25.95
C TYR A 200 12.10 -12.56 -26.04
N ASN A 201 12.51 -11.58 -25.23
CA ASN A 201 13.90 -11.10 -25.17
C ASN A 201 14.89 -12.20 -24.77
N TYR A 202 14.47 -13.14 -23.92
CA TYR A 202 15.28 -14.31 -23.58
C TYR A 202 15.38 -15.28 -24.75
N LEU A 203 14.24 -15.64 -25.37
CA LEU A 203 14.16 -16.60 -26.46
C LEU A 203 14.91 -16.11 -27.70
N THR A 204 14.88 -14.82 -28.01
CA THR A 204 15.66 -14.24 -29.12
C THR A 204 17.16 -14.43 -28.93
N GLY A 205 17.65 -14.53 -27.68
CA GLY A 205 19.04 -14.86 -27.37
C GLY A 205 19.46 -16.29 -27.75
N PHE A 206 18.51 -17.20 -27.98
CA PHE A 206 18.75 -18.59 -28.38
C PHE A 206 18.35 -18.89 -29.84
N VAL A 207 18.02 -17.86 -30.63
CA VAL A 207 17.68 -18.04 -32.04
C VAL A 207 18.95 -18.27 -32.83
N ASP A 208 19.24 -19.54 -33.10
CA ASP A 208 20.31 -19.96 -33.99
C ASP A 208 19.85 -20.05 -35.46
N LEU A 209 20.81 -20.10 -36.39
CA LEU A 209 20.57 -20.34 -37.81
C LEU A 209 20.00 -21.74 -38.08
N GLN A 210 20.03 -22.65 -37.10
CA GLN A 210 19.47 -24.00 -37.17
C GLN A 210 17.95 -24.04 -36.92
N GLY A 211 17.33 -22.95 -36.45
CA GLY A 211 15.87 -22.84 -36.34
C GLY A 211 15.25 -23.59 -35.16
N ASN A 212 16.02 -23.80 -34.08
CA ASN A 212 15.58 -24.57 -32.92
C ASN A 212 14.46 -23.90 -32.11
N VAL A 213 14.32 -22.57 -32.18
CA VAL A 213 13.25 -21.80 -31.53
C VAL A 213 12.46 -21.03 -32.59
N SER A 214 11.19 -21.41 -32.79
CA SER A 214 10.32 -20.75 -33.77
C SER A 214 9.54 -19.61 -33.13
N ILE A 215 10.10 -18.39 -33.18
CA ILE A 215 9.48 -17.15 -32.68
C ILE A 215 8.04 -16.98 -33.19
N LYS A 216 7.77 -17.31 -34.46
CA LYS A 216 6.41 -17.23 -35.04
C LYS A 216 5.37 -18.09 -34.30
N ARG A 217 5.78 -19.25 -33.76
CA ARG A 217 4.89 -20.09 -32.96
C ARG A 217 4.63 -19.48 -31.59
N PHE A 218 5.66 -18.85 -31.02
CA PHE A 218 5.54 -18.10 -29.76
C PHE A 218 4.57 -16.91 -29.92
N ASP A 219 4.67 -16.13 -31.00
CA ASP A 219 3.73 -15.03 -31.30
C ASP A 219 2.29 -15.54 -31.45
N THR A 220 2.12 -16.65 -32.19
CA THR A 220 0.80 -17.28 -32.37
C THR A 220 0.23 -17.81 -31.05
N TRP A 221 1.09 -18.35 -30.19
CA TRP A 221 0.71 -18.80 -28.85
C TRP A 221 0.29 -17.61 -27.97
N TRP A 222 1.07 -16.53 -27.98
CA TRP A 222 0.78 -15.33 -27.20
C TRP A 222 -0.57 -14.72 -27.58
N GLU A 223 -0.88 -14.61 -28.88
CA GLU A 223 -2.17 -14.08 -29.32
C GLU A 223 -3.34 -14.94 -28.85
N LYS A 224 -3.20 -16.28 -28.90
CA LYS A 224 -4.21 -17.20 -28.35
C LYS A 224 -4.37 -17.07 -26.84
N PHE A 225 -3.25 -16.90 -26.12
CA PHE A 225 -3.25 -16.69 -24.67
C PHE A 225 -3.97 -15.39 -24.31
N ARG A 226 -3.67 -14.29 -25.01
CA ARG A 226 -4.29 -12.98 -24.81
C ARG A 226 -5.80 -13.04 -25.02
N VAL A 227 -6.26 -13.63 -26.12
CA VAL A 227 -7.70 -13.80 -26.43
C VAL A 227 -8.36 -14.68 -25.37
N ARG A 228 -7.71 -15.75 -24.93
CA ARG A 228 -8.25 -16.65 -23.90
C ARG A 228 -8.35 -15.95 -22.55
N LEU A 229 -7.33 -15.20 -22.13
CA LEU A 229 -7.31 -14.43 -20.88
C LEU A 229 -8.40 -13.33 -20.87
N GLN A 230 -8.69 -12.72 -22.01
CA GLN A 230 -9.78 -11.74 -22.13
C GLN A 230 -11.16 -12.37 -21.99
N ASN A 231 -11.35 -13.59 -22.52
CA ASN A 231 -12.65 -14.26 -22.54
C ASN A 231 -12.92 -15.06 -21.26
N ASP A 232 -11.90 -15.75 -20.73
CA ASP A 232 -12.00 -16.57 -19.53
C ASP A 232 -10.66 -16.56 -18.78
N ALA A 233 -10.64 -15.89 -17.63
CA ALA A 233 -9.46 -15.82 -16.77
C ALA A 233 -9.30 -17.04 -15.85
N THR A 234 -10.30 -17.93 -15.74
CA THR A 234 -10.25 -19.11 -14.86
C THR A 234 -9.34 -20.21 -15.38
N PHE A 235 -9.01 -20.21 -16.66
CA PHE A 235 -8.08 -21.18 -17.24
C PHE A 235 -6.71 -21.17 -16.55
N LEU A 236 -6.29 -20.03 -15.94
CA LEU A 236 -5.05 -19.94 -15.16
C LEU A 236 -5.01 -20.94 -14.00
N ASP A 237 -6.17 -21.31 -13.45
CA ASP A 237 -6.28 -22.30 -12.38
C ASP A 237 -6.22 -23.74 -12.89
N GLU A 238 -6.46 -23.96 -14.19
CA GLU A 238 -6.31 -25.28 -14.81
C GLU A 238 -4.83 -25.58 -15.07
N ILE A 239 -4.05 -24.58 -15.49
CA ILE A 239 -2.62 -24.73 -15.81
C ILE A 239 -1.72 -24.79 -14.57
N THR A 240 -2.20 -24.34 -13.41
CA THR A 240 -1.41 -24.24 -12.18
C THR A 240 -1.64 -25.40 -11.21
N LYS A 241 -2.46 -26.39 -11.59
CA LYS A 241 -2.83 -27.55 -10.76
C LYS A 241 -1.94 -28.80 -10.97
N ASP A 242 -0.92 -28.72 -11.80
CA ASP A 242 0.03 -29.81 -12.06
C ASP A 242 1.18 -29.86 -11.04
#